data_AF-A0A2A4N8Q7-F1
#
_entry.id   AF-A0A2A4N8Q7-F1
#
_cell.length_a   1.000
_cell.length_b   1.000
_cell.length_c   1.000
_cell.angle_alpha   90.00
_cell.angle_beta   90.00
_cell.angle_gamma   90.00
#
_symmetry.space_group_name_H-M   'P 1'
#
loop_
_entity.id
_entity.type
_entity.pdbx_description
1 polymer ?
#
loop_
_entity_poly.entity_id
_entity_poly.type
_entity_poly.pdbx_seq_one_letter_code
_entity_poly.pdbx_strand_id
1 'polypeptide(L)' 'MEIHEIKSRLSIEVVLKYYGLQTDKNGMLKCPFHEDDKPSLKVYKNTNTFNCFGCGANGGIPTKN' A
#
# COMPACT_ATOMS: atom_id res chain seq x y z
N MET A 1 -24.29 -3.76 -6.53
CA MET A 1 -22.83 -3.93 -6.41
C MET A 1 -22.38 -2.95 -5.35
N GLU A 2 -21.96 -3.45 -4.19
CA GLU A 2 -21.54 -2.61 -3.07
C GLU A 2 -20.12 -2.06 -3.31
N ILE A 3 -19.80 -0.89 -2.73
CA ILE A 3 -18.49 -0.26 -2.87
C ILE A 3 -17.33 -1.19 -2.48
N HIS A 4 -17.57 -2.07 -1.50
CA HIS A 4 -16.61 -3.08 -1.06
C HIS A 4 -16.24 -4.09 -2.17
N GLU A 5 -17.21 -4.47 -3.00
CA GLU A 5 -17.03 -5.46 -4.06
C GLU A 5 -16.33 -4.89 -5.28
N ILE A 6 -16.45 -3.58 -5.51
CA ILE A 6 -15.64 -2.86 -6.49
C ILE A 6 -14.19 -2.77 -6.01
N LYS A 7 -14.00 -2.36 -4.74
CA LYS A 7 -12.67 -2.19 -4.15
C LYS A 7 -11.90 -3.51 -4.06
N SER A 8 -12.57 -4.64 -3.80
CA SER A 8 -11.90 -5.95 -3.70
C SER A 8 -11.24 -6.41 -5.01
N ARG A 9 -11.53 -5.77 -6.15
CA ARG A 9 -10.91 -6.05 -7.45
C ARG A 9 -9.62 -5.26 -7.70
N LEU A 10 -9.29 -4.31 -6.82
CA LEU A 10 -8.08 -3.50 -6.91
C LEU A 10 -6.93 -4.15 -6.14
N SER A 11 -5.76 -4.20 -6.75
CA SER A 11 -4.52 -4.52 -6.05
C SER A 11 -3.82 -3.25 -5.59
N ILE A 12 -3.06 -3.36 -4.50
CA ILE A 12 -2.26 -2.28 -3.93
C ILE A 12 -1.18 -1.86 -4.92
N GLU A 13 -0.71 -2.77 -5.76
CA GLU A 13 0.22 -2.46 -6.85
C GLU A 13 -0.39 -1.51 -7.89
N VAL A 14 -1.68 -1.69 -8.23
CA VAL A 14 -2.39 -0.77 -9.13
C VAL A 14 -2.51 0.61 -8.50
N VAL A 15 -2.82 0.67 -7.19
CA VAL A 15 -2.90 1.94 -6.45
C VAL A 15 -1.54 2.64 -6.42
N LEU A 16 -0.47 1.92 -6.10
CA LEU A 16 0.89 2.47 -6.10
C LEU A 16 1.26 3.01 -7.49
N LYS A 17 1.01 2.23 -8.54
CA LYS A 17 1.27 2.64 -9.93
C LYS A 17 0.48 3.90 -10.31
N TYR A 18 -0.79 3.99 -9.91
CA TYR A 18 -1.63 5.16 -10.17
C TYR A 18 -1.04 6.45 -9.59
N TYR A 19 -0.44 6.36 -8.40
CA TYR A 19 0.24 7.49 -7.75
C TYR A 19 1.72 7.65 -8.13
N GLY A 20 2.24 6.88 -9.09
CA GLY A 20 3.65 6.94 -9.48
C GLY A 20 4.62 6.41 -8.41
N LEU A 21 4.12 5.61 -7.47
CA LEU A 21 4.90 5.00 -6.40
C LEU A 21 5.40 3.62 -6.83
N GLN A 22 6.66 3.31 -6.51
CA GLN A 22 7.26 2.01 -6.77
C GLN A 22 8.02 1.52 -5.54
N THR A 23 7.85 0.23 -5.24
CA THR A 23 8.61 -0.45 -4.21
C THR A 23 9.98 -0.88 -4.73
N ASP A 24 10.98 -0.92 -3.85
CA ASP A 24 12.25 -1.57 -4.12
C ASP A 24 12.13 -3.12 -4.16
N LYS A 25 13.27 -3.80 -4.33
CA LYS A 25 13.35 -5.28 -4.33
C LYS A 25 12.85 -5.92 -3.03
N ASN A 26 12.83 -5.17 -1.93
CA ASN A 26 12.36 -5.62 -0.63
C ASN A 26 10.89 -5.24 -0.42
N GLY A 27 10.16 -4.69 -1.40
CA GLY A 27 8.78 -4.27 -1.21
C GLY A 27 8.66 -3.00 -0.35
N MET A 28 9.71 -2.20 -0.23
CA MET A 28 9.74 -0.97 0.57
C MET A 28 9.69 0.28 -0.32
N LEU A 29 9.11 1.37 0.19
CA LEU A 29 9.21 2.70 -0.40
C LEU A 29 9.26 3.80 0.67
N LYS A 30 9.66 5.00 0.24
CA LYS A 30 9.47 6.21 1.05
C LYS A 30 7.98 6.41 1.30
N CYS A 31 7.63 6.64 2.56
CA CYS A 31 6.24 6.79 2.96
C CYS A 31 5.69 8.12 2.41
N PRO A 32 4.54 8.11 1.71
CA PRO A 32 3.91 9.35 1.23
C PRO A 32 3.11 10.08 2.32
N PHE A 33 3.00 9.52 3.53
CA PHE A 33 2.21 10.06 4.64
C PHE A 33 3.01 10.92 5.62
N HIS A 34 4.33 10.95 5.49
CA HIS A 34 5.21 11.86 6.23
C HIS A 34 6.44 12.18 5.39
N GLU A 35 7.17 13.22 5.75
CA GLU A 35 8.48 13.49 5.16
C GLU A 35 9.43 12.34 5.51
N ASP A 36 9.95 11.65 4.49
CA ASP A 36 10.67 10.41 4.67
C ASP A 36 12.00 10.38 3.88
N ASP A 37 13.10 10.25 4.61
CA ASP A 37 14.44 10.23 4.05
C ASP A 37 14.84 8.85 3.55
N LYS A 38 14.33 7.78 4.17
CA LYS A 38 14.69 6.38 3.89
C LYS A 38 13.43 5.52 3.79
N PRO A 39 13.34 4.54 2.88
CA PRO A 39 12.15 3.70 2.76
C PRO A 39 11.67 3.12 4.10
N SER A 40 10.52 3.60 4.58
CA SER A 40 9.94 3.20 5.88
C SER A 40 8.59 2.49 5.73
N LEU A 41 7.99 2.50 4.54
CA LEU A 41 6.70 1.86 4.24
C LEU A 41 6.91 0.53 3.50
N LYS A 42 6.43 -0.56 4.10
CA LYS A 42 6.40 -1.91 3.53
C LYS A 42 5.06 -2.18 2.87
N VAL A 43 5.09 -2.75 1.67
CA VAL A 43 3.91 -3.23 0.94
C VAL A 43 3.85 -4.75 1.03
N TYR A 44 2.68 -5.29 1.37
CA TYR A 44 2.39 -6.71 1.44
C TYR A 44 1.38 -7.06 0.34
N LYS A 45 1.90 -7.57 -0.79
CA LYS A 45 1.09 -7.88 -1.98
C LYS A 45 0.02 -8.94 -1.70
N ASN A 46 0.39 -9.99 -0.96
CA ASN A 46 -0.49 -11.13 -0.68
C ASN A 46 -1.71 -10.74 0.17
N THR A 47 -1.54 -9.82 1.11
CA THR A 47 -2.61 -9.34 1.99
C THR A 47 -3.22 -8.02 1.50
N ASN A 48 -2.71 -7.48 0.39
CA ASN A 48 -3.16 -6.23 -0.20
C ASN A 48 -3.08 -5.02 0.77
N THR A 49 -2.07 -5.02 1.64
CA THR A 49 -1.91 -4.06 2.75
C THR A 49 -0.54 -3.39 2.75
N PHE A 50 -0.39 -2.36 3.55
CA PHE A 50 0.87 -1.69 3.84
C PHE A 50 1.02 -1.37 5.33
N ASN A 51 2.28 -1.20 5.75
CA ASN A 51 2.62 -0.67 7.06
C ASN A 51 3.85 0.24 6.97
N CYS A 52 3.76 1.43 7.55
CA CYS A 52 4.88 2.35 7.69
C CYS A 52 5.47 2.26 9.10
N PHE A 53 6.73 1.86 9.21
CA PHE A 53 7.43 1.75 10.49
C PHE A 53 7.93 3.09 11.04
N GLY A 54 7.95 4.16 10.22
CA GLY A 54 8.30 5.52 10.65
C GLY A 54 7.17 6.26 11.36
N CYS A 55 6.04 6.45 10.68
CA CYS A 55 4.89 7.22 11.21
C CYS A 55 3.70 6.36 11.69
N GLY A 56 3.76 5.03 11.57
CA GLY A 56 2.66 4.14 11.98
C GLY A 56 1.47 4.06 11.01
N ALA A 57 1.48 4.82 9.91
CA ALA A 57 0.45 4.73 8.88
C ALA A 57 0.34 3.29 8.36
N ASN A 58 -0.86 2.74 8.39
CA ASN A 58 -1.14 1.38 7.94
C ASN A 58 -2.51 1.33 7.28
N GLY A 59 -2.74 0.28 6.50
CA GLY A 59 -4.02 0.09 5.83
C GLY A 59 -3.88 -0.86 4.66
N GLY A 60 -4.90 -0.88 3.82
CA GLY A 60 -4.95 -1.75 2.66
C GLY A 60 -6.27 -1.64 1.94
N ILE A 61 -6.40 -2.43 0.90
CA ILE A 61 -7.65 -2.57 0.17
C ILE A 61 -8.43 -3.70 0.83
N PRO A 62 -9.67 -3.48 1.30
CA PRO A 62 -10.48 -4.53 1.89
C PRO A 62 -10.64 -5.70 0.91
N THR A 63 -10.10 -6.86 1.25
CA THR A 63 -10.33 -8.12 0.54
C THR A 63 -11.58 -8.77 1.11
N LYS A 64 -12.46 -9.34 0.27
CA LYS A 64 -13.54 -10.21 0.77
C LYS A 64 -12.87 -11.41 1.46
N ASN A 65 -13.21 -11.63 2.74
CA ASN A 65 -13.09 -12.96 3.36
C ASN A 65 -14.20 -13.86 2.83
#